data_AF-A0A443RX98-F1
#
_entry.id   AF-A0A443RX98-F1
#
_cell.length_a   1.000
_cell.length_b   1.000
_cell.length_c   1.000
_cell.angle_alpha   90.00
_cell.angle_beta   90.00
_cell.angle_gamma   90.00
#
_symmetry.space_group_name_H-M   'P 1'
#
loop_
_entity.id
_entity.type
_entity.pdbx_description
1 polymer ?
#
loop_
_entity_poly.entity_id
_entity_poly.type
_entity_poly.pdbx_seq_one_letter_code
_entity_poly.pdbx_strand_id
1 'polypeptide(L)'
;MTDIDLNYFSINLKNVAMSYPLDNYIVHESCTPDVWFDIYGSSDSSNIQQESFVWEIMCAGFSLSLKHKAALGVFEQHKGVSLKYPRFSRIKFDKSPIEASHSEFIAKMYKASFVGNKVIID
;
A
#
# COMPACT_ATOMS: atom_id res chain seq x y z
N MET A 1 6.13 -13.75 3.40
CA MET A 1 5.87 -14.07 1.98
C MET A 1 6.60 -15.35 1.66
N THR A 2 5.89 -16.31 1.09
CA THR A 2 6.43 -17.61 0.67
C THR A 2 6.86 -17.57 -0.80
N ASP A 3 7.57 -18.59 -1.27
CA ASP A 3 7.94 -18.71 -2.68
C ASP A 3 6.71 -18.87 -3.59
N ILE A 4 5.63 -19.48 -3.07
CA ILE A 4 4.35 -19.60 -3.78
C ILE A 4 3.75 -18.20 -4.02
N ASP A 5 3.73 -17.36 -2.98
CA ASP A 5 3.26 -15.98 -3.09
C ASP A 5 4.11 -15.18 -4.09
N LEU A 6 5.44 -15.32 -4.02
CA LEU A 6 6.36 -14.64 -4.94
C LEU A 6 6.13 -15.04 -6.40
N ASN A 7 5.97 -16.34 -6.66
CA ASN A 7 5.68 -16.83 -8.00
C ASN A 7 4.31 -16.32 -8.49
N TYR A 8 3.30 -16.32 -7.60
CA TYR A 8 1.99 -15.74 -7.91
C TYR A 8 2.11 -14.27 -8.31
N PHE A 9 2.83 -13.44 -7.56
CA PHE A 9 3.01 -12.02 -7.90
C PHE A 9 3.78 -11.83 -9.21
N SER A 10 4.84 -12.60 -9.43
CA SER A 10 5.65 -12.52 -10.65
C SER A 10 4.84 -12.82 -11.91
N ILE A 11 3.86 -13.71 -11.83
CA ILE A 11 2.98 -14.05 -12.95
C ILE A 11 1.90 -12.98 -13.13
N ASN A 12 1.17 -12.65 -12.07
CA ASN A 12 -0.05 -11.85 -12.19
C ASN A 12 0.21 -10.34 -12.32
N LEU A 13 1.27 -9.80 -11.71
CA LEU A 13 1.58 -8.37 -11.81
C LEU A 13 2.11 -7.96 -13.19
N LYS A 14 2.59 -8.91 -14.01
CA LYS A 14 3.07 -8.60 -15.37
C LYS A 14 1.99 -8.04 -16.27
N ASN A 15 0.75 -8.51 -16.10
CA ASN A 15 -0.38 -8.10 -16.93
C ASN A 15 -0.80 -6.64 -16.69
N VAL A 16 -0.39 -6.07 -15.54
CA VAL A 16 -0.70 -4.69 -15.14
C VAL A 16 0.56 -3.82 -15.06
N ALA A 17 1.70 -4.31 -15.54
CA ALA A 17 2.97 -3.58 -15.47
C ALA A 17 3.00 -2.38 -16.43
N MET A 18 3.58 -1.28 -15.96
CA MET A 18 3.73 -0.02 -16.70
C MET A 18 5.15 0.53 -16.57
N SER A 19 5.57 1.26 -17.61
CA SER A 19 6.85 1.98 -17.61
C SER A 19 6.82 3.31 -16.84
N TYR A 20 5.63 3.86 -16.59
CA TYR A 20 5.44 5.16 -15.94
C TYR A 20 4.30 5.08 -14.91
N PRO A 21 4.34 5.92 -13.85
CA PRO A 21 3.27 5.94 -12.84
C PRO A 21 1.97 6.51 -13.42
N LEU A 22 0.86 6.15 -12.79
CA LEU A 22 -0.40 6.89 -12.94
C LEU A 22 -0.29 8.24 -12.21
N ASP A 23 -1.01 9.25 -12.69
CA ASP A 23 -0.99 10.61 -12.14
C ASP A 23 -1.40 10.68 -10.65
N ASN A 24 -2.19 9.71 -10.18
CA ASN A 24 -2.65 9.64 -8.80
C ASN A 24 -1.64 8.97 -7.84
N TYR A 25 -0.52 8.45 -8.33
CA TYR A 25 0.53 7.89 -7.49
C TYR A 25 1.46 8.98 -6.96
N ILE A 26 1.38 9.25 -5.66
CA ILE A 26 2.21 10.24 -4.99
C ILE A 26 3.34 9.53 -4.24
N VAL A 27 4.52 9.51 -4.85
CA VAL A 27 5.69 8.80 -4.33
C VAL A 27 6.90 9.73 -4.28
N HIS A 28 7.75 9.58 -3.27
CA HIS A 28 9.03 10.31 -3.20
C HIS A 28 10.02 9.75 -4.22
N GLU A 29 10.88 10.61 -4.78
CA GLU A 29 11.91 10.23 -5.77
C GLU A 29 12.78 9.04 -5.32
N SER A 30 13.16 8.99 -4.04
CA SER A 30 13.96 7.89 -3.48
C SER A 30 13.18 6.58 -3.27
N CYS A 31 11.91 6.55 -3.65
CA CYS A 31 10.99 5.43 -3.50
C CYS A 31 10.35 5.06 -4.85
N THR A 32 10.88 5.55 -5.97
CA THR A 32 10.45 5.14 -7.31
C THR A 32 10.75 3.65 -7.50
N PRO A 33 9.75 2.81 -7.81
CA PRO A 33 9.96 1.41 -8.14
C PRO A 33 10.57 1.27 -9.53
N ASP A 34 11.15 0.09 -9.81
CA ASP A 34 11.63 -0.26 -11.15
C ASP A 34 10.48 -0.48 -12.15
N VAL A 35 9.31 -0.90 -11.65
CA VAL A 35 8.11 -1.20 -12.44
C VAL A 35 6.90 -0.60 -11.74
N TRP A 36 6.05 0.09 -12.49
CA TRP A 36 4.78 0.63 -12.01
C TRP A 36 3.64 -0.34 -12.34
N PHE A 37 2.51 -0.25 -11.63
CA PHE A 37 1.35 -1.13 -11.86
C PHE A 37 0.04 -0.36 -12.02
N ASP A 38 -0.74 -0.65 -13.06
CA ASP A 38 -2.11 -0.15 -13.28
C ASP A 38 -3.12 -1.00 -12.51
N ILE A 39 -3.25 -0.71 -11.22
CA ILE A 39 -4.14 -1.48 -10.34
C ILE A 39 -5.63 -1.13 -10.54
N TYR A 40 -5.93 -0.12 -11.36
CA TYR A 40 -7.30 0.36 -11.58
C TYR A 40 -7.87 -0.08 -12.94
N GLY A 41 -7.06 -0.68 -13.81
CA GLY A 41 -7.47 -1.06 -15.17
C GLY A 41 -7.76 0.17 -16.05
N SER A 42 -7.06 1.27 -15.79
CA SER A 42 -7.26 2.55 -16.47
C SER A 42 -6.80 2.57 -17.94
N SER A 43 -5.93 1.63 -18.32
CA SER A 43 -5.42 1.46 -19.68
C SER A 43 -6.14 0.33 -20.43
N ASP A 44 -7.12 0.71 -21.26
CA ASP A 44 -7.79 -0.06 -22.33
C ASP A 44 -7.78 -1.60 -22.18
N SER A 45 -8.32 -2.09 -21.07
CA SER A 45 -8.38 -3.51 -20.77
C SER A 45 -9.82 -3.95 -20.62
N SER A 46 -10.48 -4.05 -21.76
CA SER A 46 -11.86 -4.54 -21.93
C SER A 46 -12.12 -5.97 -21.42
N ASN A 47 -11.14 -6.63 -20.78
CA ASN A 47 -11.29 -7.99 -20.21
C ASN A 47 -10.36 -8.30 -19.02
N ILE A 48 -9.90 -7.33 -18.23
CA ILE A 48 -9.26 -7.69 -16.95
C ILE A 48 -10.38 -8.03 -15.96
N GLN A 49 -10.58 -9.33 -15.75
CA GLN A 49 -11.24 -9.82 -14.54
C GLN A 49 -10.53 -9.16 -13.36
N GLN A 50 -11.30 -8.45 -12.53
CA GLN A 50 -10.79 -7.55 -11.50
C GLN A 50 -10.02 -8.34 -10.43
N GLU A 51 -8.73 -8.59 -10.68
CA GLU A 51 -7.85 -9.22 -9.71
C GLU A 51 -7.63 -8.24 -8.55
N SER A 52 -7.63 -8.78 -7.32
CA SER A 52 -7.35 -7.95 -6.16
C SER A 52 -5.86 -7.65 -6.06
N PHE A 53 -5.52 -6.37 -6.18
CA PHE A 53 -4.20 -5.83 -5.90
C PHE A 53 -4.13 -5.21 -4.50
N VAL A 54 -4.79 -5.84 -3.52
CA VAL A 54 -4.78 -5.43 -2.12
C VAL A 54 -4.13 -6.51 -1.27
N TRP A 55 -3.20 -6.09 -0.41
CA TRP A 55 -2.47 -7.00 0.48
C TRP A 55 -2.64 -6.58 1.93
N GLU A 56 -2.78 -7.57 2.79
CA GLU A 56 -2.72 -7.38 4.22
C GLU A 56 -1.26 -7.31 4.66
N ILE A 57 -0.89 -6.22 5.32
CA ILE A 57 0.45 -5.97 5.82
C ILE A 57 0.40 -5.85 7.34
N MET A 58 1.19 -6.68 8.02
CA MET A 58 1.44 -6.55 9.45
C MET A 58 2.65 -5.63 9.69
N CYS A 59 2.69 -4.98 10.83
CA CYS A 59 3.84 -4.17 11.23
C CYS A 59 4.02 -4.19 12.76
N ALA A 60 5.19 -3.79 13.24
CA ALA A 60 5.44 -3.65 14.68
C ALA A 60 4.97 -2.29 15.23
N GLY A 61 4.59 -1.36 14.36
CA GLY A 61 4.19 -0.01 14.71
C GLY A 61 4.42 0.95 13.55
N PHE A 62 4.47 2.24 13.87
CA PHE A 62 4.50 3.33 12.89
C PHE A 62 5.62 4.35 13.20
N SER A 63 6.05 5.11 12.19
CA SER A 63 6.99 6.25 12.32
C SER A 63 6.64 7.39 11.39
N LEU A 64 7.05 8.61 11.74
CA LEU A 64 7.09 9.71 10.78
C LEU A 64 8.20 9.50 9.76
N SER A 65 7.94 9.87 8.51
CA SER A 65 8.84 9.67 7.38
C SER A 65 8.81 10.86 6.43
N LEU A 66 9.98 11.33 6.00
CA LEU A 66 10.11 12.33 4.94
C LEU A 66 9.75 11.76 3.55
N LYS A 67 9.87 10.43 3.41
CA LYS A 67 9.71 9.72 2.13
C LYS A 67 8.27 9.29 1.89
N HIS A 68 7.63 8.67 2.89
CA HIS A 68 6.27 8.15 2.74
C HIS A 68 5.24 9.27 2.81
N LYS A 69 4.19 9.17 1.99
CA LYS A 69 3.21 10.25 1.76
C LYS A 69 1.83 9.98 2.39
N ALA A 70 1.61 8.79 2.95
CA ALA A 70 0.41 8.52 3.72
C ALA A 70 0.31 9.48 4.91
N ALA A 71 -0.85 10.12 5.11
CA ALA A 71 -1.07 11.12 6.15
C ALA A 71 -0.02 12.26 6.19
N LEU A 72 0.54 12.64 5.04
CA LEU A 72 1.50 13.75 4.92
C LEU A 72 0.92 15.04 5.50
N GLY A 73 1.72 15.73 6.33
CA GLY A 73 1.35 17.05 6.87
C GLY A 73 0.36 17.00 8.04
N VAL A 74 -0.22 15.83 8.34
CA VAL A 74 -1.22 15.67 9.41
C VAL A 74 -0.61 15.82 10.81
N PHE A 75 0.59 15.27 11.02
CA PHE A 75 1.29 15.31 12.31
C PHE A 75 2.51 16.23 12.30
N GLU A 76 3.17 16.36 11.15
CA GLU A 76 4.29 17.26 10.94
C GLU A 76 4.29 17.70 9.47
N GLN A 77 4.52 19.00 9.21
CA GLN A 77 4.29 19.65 7.91
C GLN A 77 4.88 18.93 6.69
N HIS A 78 6.04 18.28 6.84
CA HIS A 78 6.77 17.64 5.73
C HIS A 78 6.97 16.13 5.88
N LYS A 79 6.27 15.50 6.84
CA LYS A 79 6.37 14.05 7.05
C LYS A 79 5.02 13.38 6.90
N GLY A 80 5.02 12.24 6.21
CA GLY A 80 3.93 11.27 6.29
C GLY A 80 4.23 10.20 7.33
N VAL A 81 3.40 9.18 7.35
CA VAL A 81 3.49 8.03 8.25
C VAL A 81 3.95 6.81 7.45
N SER A 82 4.90 6.07 8.02
CA SER A 82 5.40 4.79 7.52
C SER A 82 5.13 3.68 8.53
N LEU A 83 5.08 2.44 8.04
CA LEU A 83 5.09 1.24 8.87
C LEU A 83 6.52 0.93 9.33
N LYS A 84 6.67 0.43 10.56
CA LYS A 84 7.92 -0.13 11.11
C LYS A 84 7.89 -1.65 10.94
N TYR A 85 8.93 -2.19 10.30
CA TYR A 85 9.07 -3.63 10.02
C TYR A 85 7.84 -4.23 9.32
N PRO A 86 7.42 -3.67 8.16
CA PRO A 86 6.28 -4.20 7.43
C PRO A 86 6.53 -5.64 6.97
N ARG A 87 5.53 -6.50 7.12
CA ARG A 87 5.56 -7.90 6.69
C ARG A 87 4.29 -8.21 5.94
N PHE A 88 4.45 -8.79 4.75
CA PHE A 88 3.34 -9.36 4.02
C PHE A 88 2.68 -10.48 4.84
N SER A 89 1.37 -10.37 5.05
CA SER A 89 0.54 -11.39 5.68
C SER A 89 -0.13 -12.26 4.63
N ARG A 90 -0.98 -11.65 3.78
CA ARG A 90 -1.76 -12.36 2.76
C ARG A 90 -2.31 -11.44 1.68
N ILE A 91 -2.79 -12.03 0.58
CA ILE A 91 -3.58 -11.35 -0.45
C ILE A 91 -5.03 -11.19 0.03
N LYS A 92 -5.67 -10.06 -0.26
CA LYS A 92 -7.05 -9.74 0.11
C LYS A 92 -7.97 -9.79 -1.11
N PHE A 93 -8.24 -11.00 -1.61
CA PHE A 93 -9.08 -11.25 -2.80
C PHE A 93 -10.49 -10.63 -2.75
N ASP A 94 -10.97 -10.31 -1.56
CA ASP A 94 -12.26 -9.68 -1.27
C ASP A 94 -12.25 -8.15 -1.31
N LYS A 95 -11.12 -7.51 -1.64
CA LYS A 95 -11.00 -6.04 -1.65
C LYS A 95 -10.44 -5.52 -2.96
N SER A 96 -11.04 -4.45 -3.45
CA SER A 96 -10.49 -3.62 -4.53
C SER A 96 -9.55 -2.53 -3.99
N PRO A 97 -8.67 -1.93 -4.82
CA PRO A 97 -7.78 -0.87 -4.37
C PRO A 97 -8.47 0.35 -3.74
N ILE A 98 -9.72 0.64 -4.13
CA ILE A 98 -10.49 1.73 -3.54
C ILE A 98 -11.02 1.41 -2.13
N GLU A 99 -11.03 0.14 -1.74
CA GLU A 99 -11.41 -0.33 -0.40
C GLU A 99 -10.20 -0.58 0.52
N ALA A 100 -8.99 -0.28 0.02
CA ALA A 100 -7.76 -0.38 0.79
C ALA A 100 -7.70 0.69 1.90
N SER A 101 -6.82 0.48 2.87
CA SER A 101 -6.62 1.43 3.97
C SER A 101 -6.19 2.82 3.47
N HIS A 102 -7.02 3.83 3.67
CA HIS A 102 -6.73 5.21 3.26
C HIS A 102 -5.84 5.97 4.24
N SER A 103 -5.29 7.10 3.79
CA SER A 103 -4.43 7.99 4.61
C SER A 103 -5.05 8.38 5.95
N GLU A 104 -6.36 8.62 6.00
CA GLU A 104 -7.06 8.95 7.25
C GLU A 104 -7.02 7.79 8.26
N PHE A 105 -7.19 6.55 7.78
CA PHE A 105 -7.06 5.37 8.61
C PHE A 105 -5.63 5.23 9.17
N ILE A 106 -4.62 5.45 8.33
CA ILE A 106 -3.21 5.44 8.78
C ILE A 106 -2.96 6.52 9.84
N ALA A 107 -3.51 7.72 9.67
CA ALA A 107 -3.40 8.77 10.67
C ALA A 107 -4.05 8.36 12.01
N LYS A 108 -5.26 7.81 11.96
CA LYS A 108 -5.96 7.28 13.14
C LYS A 108 -5.13 6.24 13.87
N MET A 109 -4.56 5.27 13.13
CA MET A 109 -3.73 4.21 13.69
C MET A 109 -2.42 4.74 14.30
N TYR A 110 -1.75 5.68 13.64
CA TYR A 110 -0.56 6.33 14.19
C TYR A 110 -0.87 7.06 15.49
N LYS A 111 -1.95 7.85 15.54
CA LYS A 111 -2.40 8.54 16.76
C LYS A 111 -2.70 7.56 17.90
N ALA A 112 -3.35 6.44 17.59
CA ALA A 112 -3.65 5.39 18.57
C ALA A 112 -2.39 4.72 19.14
N SER A 113 -1.28 4.67 18.38
CA SER A 113 -0.03 4.05 18.85
C SER A 113 0.63 4.73 20.05
N PHE A 114 0.24 5.97 20.36
CA PHE A 114 0.70 6.73 21.53
C PHE A 114 -0.22 6.58 22.75
N VAL A 115 -1.46 6.15 22.54
CA VAL A 115 -2.44 5.92 23.60
C VAL A 115 -2.29 4.45 23.98
N GLY A 116 -1.41 4.16 24.94
CA GLY A 116 -1.03 2.80 25.30
C GLY A 116 -2.22 1.90 25.65
N ASN A 117 -2.75 1.18 24.67
CA ASN A 117 -3.56 -0.04 24.82
C ASN A 117 -3.65 -0.79 23.48
N LYS A 118 -3.49 -2.11 23.56
CA LYS A 118 -3.71 -3.09 22.48
C LYS A 118 -4.97 -2.74 21.69
N VAL A 119 -4.81 -2.31 20.44
CA VAL A 119 -5.91 -2.40 19.46
C VAL A 119 -5.72 -3.74 18.75
N ILE A 120 -6.49 -4.75 19.19
CA ILE A 120 -6.79 -5.90 18.35
C ILE A 120 -7.77 -5.37 17.30
N ILE A 121 -7.40 -5.50 16.03
CA ILE A 121 -8.27 -5.15 14.90
C ILE A 121 -8.57 -6.49 14.22
N ASP A 122 -9.83 -6.90 14.30
CA ASP A 122 -10.38 -8.07 13.61
C ASP A 122 -10.60 -7.75 12.11
#